data_AF-A0A077P3G6-F1
#
_entry.id   AF-A0A077P3G6-F1
#
_cell.length_a   1.000
_cell.length_b   1.000
_cell.length_c   1.000
_cell.angle_alpha   90.00
_cell.angle_beta   90.00
_cell.angle_gamma   90.00
#
_symmetry.space_group_name_H-M   'P 1'
#
loop_
_entity.id
_entity.type
_entity.pdbx_description
1 polymer ?
#
loop_
_entity_poly.entity_id
_entity_poly.type
_entity_poly.pdbx_seq_one_letter_code
_entity_poly.pdbx_strand_id
1 'polypeptide(L)'
;MAIARLSVKVGKKGKGAQHAAYIAREGKYKNRLEKGERLEATDYGNMPAWAQEEPQQFWRAADAFERQNGTAYREMEIALPRELTPEQRETLIRDWVKQGFCRIKRSSGKLPCF
;
A
#
# COMPACT_ATOMS: atom_id res chain seq x y z
N MET A 1 0.56 27.23 -3.32
CA MET A 1 0.20 26.27 -4.38
C MET A 1 0.80 24.92 -4.05
N ALA A 2 -0.03 23.90 -3.86
CA ALA A 2 0.44 22.53 -3.84
C ALA A 2 0.91 22.11 -5.24
N ILE A 3 2.11 21.52 -5.35
CA ILE A 3 2.58 20.89 -6.57
C ILE A 3 2.23 19.40 -6.48
N ALA A 4 1.46 18.90 -7.44
CA ALA A 4 1.19 17.49 -7.55
C ALA A 4 2.46 16.75 -7.97
N ARG A 5 2.90 15.78 -7.16
CA ARG A 5 4.00 14.85 -7.50
C ARG A 5 3.49 13.42 -7.44
N LEU A 6 3.85 12.64 -8.44
CA LEU A 6 3.69 11.18 -8.47
C LEU A 6 5.04 10.57 -8.81
N SER A 7 5.53 9.64 -8.00
CA SER A 7 6.73 8.85 -8.28
C SER A 7 6.38 7.37 -8.17
N VAL A 8 6.83 6.58 -9.15
CA VAL A 8 6.62 5.14 -9.18
C VAL A 8 7.96 4.44 -9.06
N LYS A 9 8.05 3.51 -8.10
CA LYS A 9 9.25 2.73 -7.81
C LYS A 9 8.93 1.24 -7.84
N VAL A 10 9.99 0.44 -8.01
CA VAL A 10 9.90 -1.02 -8.11
C VAL A 10 10.77 -1.65 -7.04
N GLY A 11 10.18 -2.57 -6.27
CA GLY A 11 10.86 -3.34 -5.24
C GLY A 11 11.30 -4.71 -5.74
N LYS A 12 12.54 -5.10 -5.41
CA LYS A 12 13.08 -6.44 -5.70
C LYS A 12 12.64 -7.45 -4.62
N LYS A 13 12.73 -8.74 -4.93
CA LYS A 13 12.54 -9.85 -3.97
C LYS A 13 13.34 -9.64 -2.67
N GLY A 14 12.73 -10.01 -1.54
CA GLY A 14 13.36 -10.03 -0.22
C GLY A 14 13.31 -8.70 0.54
N LYS A 15 12.52 -7.75 0.04
CA LYS A 15 12.36 -6.41 0.62
C LYS A 15 10.90 -6.02 0.84
N GLY A 16 9.94 -6.79 0.34
CA GLY A 16 8.52 -6.46 0.40
C GLY A 16 7.98 -6.39 1.82
N ALA A 17 8.22 -7.42 2.65
CA ALA A 17 7.67 -7.49 4.00
C ALA A 17 8.21 -6.38 4.90
N GLN A 18 9.53 -6.13 4.85
CA GLN A 18 10.13 -5.05 5.62
C GLN A 18 9.64 -3.67 5.17
N HIS A 19 9.44 -3.48 3.86
CA HIS A 19 8.96 -2.22 3.30
C HIS A 19 7.49 -1.97 3.66
N ALA A 20 6.63 -2.97 3.56
CA ALA A 20 5.23 -2.89 3.97
C ALA A 20 5.10 -2.57 5.47
N ALA A 21 5.86 -3.27 6.32
CA ALA A 21 5.91 -3.00 7.75
C ALA A 21 6.39 -1.57 8.07
N TYR A 22 7.33 -1.04 7.29
CA TYR A 22 7.77 0.34 7.43
C TYR A 22 6.63 1.31 7.16
N ILE A 23 5.95 1.21 6.00
CA ILE A 23 4.85 2.09 5.62
C ILE A 23 3.72 2.05 6.64
N ALA A 24 3.29 0.84 7.04
CA ALA A 24 2.20 0.64 8.00
C ALA A 24 2.59 0.96 9.46
N ARG A 25 3.87 1.30 9.72
CA ARG A 25 4.44 1.51 11.07
C ARG A 25 4.20 0.32 12.00
N GLU A 26 4.34 -0.88 11.48
CA GLU A 26 4.17 -2.13 12.22
C GLU A 26 5.49 -2.67 12.78
N GLY A 27 5.39 -3.57 13.76
CA GLY A 27 6.53 -4.22 14.40
C GLY A 27 7.56 -3.24 14.94
N LYS A 28 8.82 -3.35 14.46
CA LYS A 28 9.96 -2.53 14.89
C LYS A 28 9.82 -1.03 14.57
N TYR A 29 8.82 -0.64 13.78
CA TYR A 29 8.61 0.75 13.36
C TYR A 29 7.53 1.47 14.19
N LYS A 30 6.85 0.79 15.11
CA LYS A 30 5.83 1.38 15.99
C LYS A 30 6.40 2.56 16.80
N ASN A 31 7.62 2.41 17.32
CA ASN A 31 8.30 3.43 18.13
C ASN A 31 8.66 4.72 17.34
N ARG A 32 8.43 4.76 16.02
CA ARG A 32 8.60 6.00 15.23
C ARG A 32 7.42 6.96 15.40
N LEU A 33 6.24 6.45 15.71
CA LEU A 33 5.07 7.28 16.05
C LEU A 33 5.37 8.11 17.30
N GLU A 34 6.07 7.51 18.28
CA GLU A 34 6.51 8.16 19.51
C GLU A 34 7.58 9.24 19.27
N LYS A 35 8.29 9.19 18.13
CA LYS A 35 9.31 10.17 17.73
C LYS A 35 8.74 11.33 16.89
N GLY A 36 7.42 11.44 16.78
CA GLY A 36 6.74 12.55 16.11
C GLY A 36 6.45 12.33 14.63
N GLU A 37 6.67 11.12 14.09
CA GLU A 37 6.13 10.77 12.76
C GLU A 37 4.63 10.52 12.87
N ARG A 38 3.82 11.12 11.98
CA ARG A 38 2.36 10.94 11.96
C ARG A 38 1.94 10.01 10.83
N LEU A 39 1.24 8.94 11.19
CA LEU A 39 0.51 8.08 10.25
C LEU A 39 -0.96 8.47 10.32
N GLU A 40 -1.50 9.06 9.25
CA GLU A 40 -2.90 9.53 9.24
C GLU A 40 -3.89 8.38 9.04
N ALA A 41 -3.62 7.47 8.11
CA ALA A 41 -4.45 6.31 7.82
C ALA A 41 -3.62 5.19 7.18
N THR A 42 -4.03 3.94 7.38
CA THR A 42 -3.53 2.77 6.67
C THR A 42 -4.67 1.84 6.34
N ASP A 43 -4.64 1.28 5.15
CA ASP A 43 -5.66 0.34 4.67
C ASP A 43 -5.02 -0.69 3.73
N TYR A 44 -5.69 -1.81 3.55
CA TYR A 44 -5.29 -2.89 2.66
C TYR A 44 -6.50 -3.56 2.03
N GLY A 45 -6.33 -4.16 0.86
CA GLY A 45 -7.43 -4.79 0.15
C GLY A 45 -6.94 -5.76 -0.92
N ASN A 46 -7.90 -6.47 -1.53
CA ASN A 46 -7.63 -7.49 -2.56
C ASN A 46 -6.64 -8.59 -2.10
N MET A 47 -6.67 -8.93 -0.82
CA MET A 47 -5.84 -9.98 -0.25
C MET A 47 -6.40 -11.38 -0.59
N PRO A 48 -5.53 -12.36 -0.88
CA PRO A 48 -5.97 -13.74 -1.04
C PRO A 48 -6.49 -14.30 0.29
N ALA A 49 -7.36 -15.32 0.26
CA ALA A 49 -8.05 -15.87 1.43
C ALA A 49 -7.11 -16.18 2.62
N TRP A 50 -5.91 -16.67 2.35
CA TRP A 50 -4.91 -17.01 3.38
C TRP A 50 -4.19 -15.80 4.02
N ALA A 51 -4.32 -14.59 3.48
CA ALA A 51 -3.72 -13.36 4.02
C ALA A 51 -4.76 -12.24 4.24
N GLN A 52 -6.05 -12.56 4.28
CA GLN A 52 -7.11 -11.56 4.49
C GLN A 52 -6.98 -10.85 5.84
N GLU A 53 -6.63 -11.59 6.90
CA GLU A 53 -6.52 -11.04 8.26
C GLU A 53 -5.12 -10.46 8.56
N GLU A 54 -4.08 -10.96 7.87
CA GLU A 54 -2.70 -10.53 8.08
C GLU A 54 -2.01 -10.23 6.73
N PRO A 55 -2.07 -8.95 6.26
CA PRO A 55 -1.39 -8.50 5.05
C PRO A 55 0.12 -8.80 5.02
N GLN A 56 0.77 -8.86 6.18
CA GLN A 56 2.19 -9.18 6.29
C GLN A 56 2.52 -10.57 5.76
N GLN A 57 1.59 -11.54 5.87
CA GLN A 57 1.80 -12.87 5.32
C GLN A 57 1.94 -12.82 3.79
N PHE A 58 1.13 -11.98 3.13
CA PHE A 58 1.23 -11.80 1.67
C PHE A 58 2.62 -11.33 1.25
N TRP A 59 3.17 -10.33 1.95
CA TRP A 59 4.49 -9.80 1.63
C TRP A 59 5.64 -10.75 1.96
N ARG A 60 5.52 -11.52 3.05
CA ARG A 60 6.48 -12.58 3.38
C ARG A 60 6.47 -13.69 2.32
N ALA A 61 5.30 -14.07 1.84
CA ALA A 61 5.17 -15.04 0.75
C ALA A 61 5.77 -14.51 -0.55
N ALA A 62 5.52 -13.24 -0.90
CA ALA A 62 6.16 -12.60 -2.05
C ALA A 62 7.69 -12.62 -1.92
N ASP A 63 8.24 -12.28 -0.75
CA ASP A 63 9.68 -12.30 -0.52
C ASP A 63 10.29 -13.72 -0.58
N ALA A 64 9.55 -14.75 -0.19
CA ALA A 64 10.02 -16.14 -0.23
C ALA A 64 9.92 -16.76 -1.63
N PHE A 65 8.78 -16.61 -2.29
CA PHE A 65 8.40 -17.38 -3.48
C PHE A 65 8.55 -16.64 -4.81
N GLU A 66 8.77 -15.32 -4.81
CA GLU A 66 9.06 -14.59 -6.05
C GLU A 66 10.37 -15.07 -6.70
N ARG A 67 10.55 -14.89 -8.00
CA ARG A 67 11.80 -15.29 -8.67
C ARG A 67 12.97 -14.38 -8.25
N GLN A 68 14.21 -14.85 -8.38
CA GLN A 68 15.41 -14.13 -7.92
C GLN A 68 15.54 -12.70 -8.49
N ASN A 69 15.19 -12.50 -9.76
CA ASN A 69 15.15 -11.19 -10.43
C ASN A 69 13.70 -10.68 -10.63
N GLY A 70 12.80 -11.10 -9.73
CA GLY A 70 11.39 -10.73 -9.74
C GLY A 70 11.12 -9.41 -9.05
N THR A 71 9.94 -8.87 -9.35
CA THR A 71 9.42 -7.65 -8.75
C THR A 71 8.45 -8.04 -7.65
N ALA A 72 8.83 -7.87 -6.39
CA ALA A 72 7.98 -8.20 -5.25
C ALA A 72 6.86 -7.18 -5.03
N TYR A 73 7.12 -5.90 -5.36
CA TYR A 73 6.10 -4.84 -5.23
C TYR A 73 6.37 -3.66 -6.18
N ARG A 74 5.35 -2.85 -6.38
CA ARG A 74 5.45 -1.50 -6.97
C ARG A 74 4.93 -0.51 -5.95
N GLU A 75 5.65 0.59 -5.79
CA GLU A 75 5.32 1.66 -4.86
C GLU A 75 4.96 2.92 -5.64
N MET A 76 3.90 3.58 -5.22
CA MET A 76 3.44 4.85 -5.80
C MET A 76 3.41 5.89 -4.68
N GLU A 77 4.34 6.84 -4.73
CA GLU A 77 4.39 7.97 -3.81
C GLU A 77 3.66 9.16 -4.42
N ILE A 78 2.63 9.65 -3.74
CA ILE A 78 1.81 10.77 -4.19
C ILE A 78 1.89 11.89 -3.16
N ALA A 79 2.17 13.12 -3.60
CA ALA A 79 1.98 14.29 -2.74
C ALA A 79 0.52 14.71 -2.75
N LEU A 80 -0.07 14.80 -1.55
CA LEU A 80 -1.45 15.26 -1.37
C LEU A 80 -1.51 16.79 -1.20
N PRO A 81 -2.55 17.46 -1.71
CA PRO A 81 -2.79 18.87 -1.45
C PRO A 81 -2.91 19.14 0.06
N ARG A 82 -2.25 20.19 0.54
CA ARG A 82 -2.21 20.54 1.97
C ARG A 82 -3.49 21.25 2.42
N GLU A 83 -4.22 21.79 1.45
CA GLU A 83 -5.48 22.49 1.61
C GLU A 83 -6.64 21.56 1.98
N LEU A 84 -6.48 20.25 1.77
CA LEU A 84 -7.48 19.23 2.12
C LEU A 84 -7.36 18.81 3.59
N THR A 85 -8.50 18.56 4.22
CA THR A 85 -8.54 17.95 5.56
C THR A 85 -8.04 16.50 5.52
N PRO A 86 -7.61 15.91 6.66
CA PRO A 86 -7.20 14.51 6.71
C PRO A 86 -8.23 13.54 6.12
N GLU A 87 -9.52 13.75 6.40
CA GLU A 87 -10.62 12.90 5.91
C GLU A 87 -10.82 13.02 4.40
N GLN A 88 -10.67 14.24 3.85
CA GLN A 88 -10.72 14.48 2.42
C GLN A 88 -9.52 13.84 1.71
N ARG A 89 -8.32 13.91 2.32
CA ARG A 89 -7.11 13.26 1.81
C ARG A 89 -7.25 11.74 1.77
N GLU A 90 -7.80 11.16 2.82
CA GLU A 90 -8.08 9.72 2.89
C GLU A 90 -9.08 9.29 1.82
N THR A 91 -10.20 10.01 1.70
CA THR A 91 -11.25 9.74 0.70
C THR A 91 -10.68 9.80 -0.72
N LEU A 92 -9.90 10.85 -1.03
CA LEU A 92 -9.24 11.02 -2.31
C LEU A 92 -8.34 9.83 -2.67
N ILE A 93 -7.52 9.34 -1.71
CA ILE A 93 -6.65 8.19 -1.92
C ILE A 93 -7.47 6.90 -2.10
N ARG A 94 -8.50 6.68 -1.27
CA ARG A 94 -9.38 5.50 -1.41
C ARG A 94 -10.05 5.45 -2.78
N ASP A 95 -10.56 6.59 -3.26
CA ASP A 95 -11.17 6.68 -4.59
C ASP A 95 -10.15 6.47 -5.71
N TRP A 96 -8.94 7.00 -5.56
CA TRP A 96 -7.86 6.79 -6.52
C TRP A 96 -7.44 5.32 -6.60
N VAL A 97 -7.30 4.63 -5.45
CA VAL A 97 -7.00 3.20 -5.39
C VAL A 97 -8.12 2.38 -6.02
N LYS A 98 -9.38 2.68 -5.70
CA LYS A 98 -10.55 2.02 -6.31
C LYS A 98 -10.54 2.18 -7.82
N GLN A 99 -10.33 3.38 -8.36
CA GLN A 99 -10.31 3.60 -9.80
C GLN A 99 -9.13 2.92 -10.50
N GLY A 100 -7.94 2.96 -9.90
CA GLY A 100 -6.72 2.43 -10.51
C GLY A 100 -6.59 0.92 -10.43
N PHE A 101 -6.99 0.30 -9.32
CA PHE A 101 -6.74 -1.12 -9.05
C PHE A 101 -7.99 -1.99 -9.17
N CYS A 102 -9.20 -1.45 -8.99
CA CYS A 102 -10.44 -2.22 -9.17
C CYS A 102 -10.83 -2.40 -10.64
N ARG A 103 -10.27 -1.60 -11.55
CA ARG A 103 -10.60 -1.66 -12.99
C ARG A 103 -9.92 -2.80 -13.76
N ILE A 104 -9.09 -3.60 -13.10
CA ILE A 104 -8.56 -4.84 -13.68
C ILE A 104 -9.75 -5.82 -13.75
N LYS A 105 -10.53 -5.74 -14.85
CA LYS A 105 -11.54 -6.73 -15.20
C LYS A 105 -10.85 -8.10 -15.31
N ARG A 106 -10.94 -8.93 -14.28
CA ARG A 106 -10.92 -10.38 -14.49
C ARG A 106 -12.20 -10.73 -15.26
N SER A 107 -12.09 -11.61 -16.24
CA SER A 107 -13.21 -12.07 -17.09
C SER A 107 -14.34 -12.76 -16.29
N SER A 108 -14.11 -13.05 -15.01
CA SER A 108 -15.01 -13.74 -14.11
C SER A 108 -15.43 -12.84 -12.93
N GLY A 109 -16.53 -12.11 -13.11
CA GLY A 109 -17.29 -11.48 -12.03
C GLY A 109 -16.64 -10.26 -11.35
N LYS A 110 -17.43 -9.20 -11.14
CA LYS A 110 -17.02 -8.07 -10.30
C LYS A 110 -16.89 -8.58 -8.85
N LEU A 111 -15.67 -8.75 -8.37
CA LEU A 111 -15.44 -8.79 -6.92
C LEU A 111 -15.63 -7.37 -6.37
N PRO A 112 -16.32 -7.20 -5.24
CA PRO A 112 -16.44 -5.90 -4.59
C PRO A 112 -15.04 -5.43 -4.19
N CYS A 113 -14.70 -4.21 -4.60
CA CYS A 113 -13.52 -3.53 -4.11
C CYS A 113 -13.93 -2.69 -2.91
N PHE A 114 -13.55 -3.19 -1.73
CA PHE A 114 -13.86 -2.67 -0.41
C PHE A 114 -15.32 -2.84 0.02
#